data_AF-A0A8E2E230-F1
#
_entry.id   AF-A0A8E2E230-F1
#
_cell.length_a   1.000
_cell.length_b   1.000
_cell.length_c   1.000
_cell.angle_alpha   90.00
_cell.angle_beta   90.00
_cell.angle_gamma   90.00
#
_symmetry.space_group_name_H-M   'P 1'
#
loop_
_entity.id
_entity.type
_entity.pdbx_description
1 polymer ?
#
loop_
_entity_poly.entity_id
_entity_poly.type
_entity_poly.pdbx_seq_one_letter_code
_entity_poly.pdbx_strand_id
1 'polypeptide(L)'
;MAVGVGAVALIGGAVHEWDKHFGGNPQQHNNPPPQQPPHQHWWQNPQLPNFGPPLPQQQQNQSHHSQFPPFAAFSGGVGEITGPGACPSGPGKVHDLGQSWNYNVQFNVPVSTAAQQVDWRMCRKCLVMNWTGYGIGPCASGGRHDNHGSHNYRLDSGPNGQKNWRFCNKCYSLGFNGHNDLGKCPGGGVHEHGGSWDFGLLHDGEGGQDRWKWCLNCQQLVFDGWH
;
A
#
# COMPACT_ATOMS: atom_id res chain seq x y z
N MET A 1 -51.68 -38.72 -9.82
CA MET A 1 -51.65 -38.04 -8.51
C MET A 1 -50.26 -37.48 -8.33
N ALA A 2 -50.14 -36.18 -8.05
CA ALA A 2 -48.89 -35.48 -7.78
C ALA A 2 -48.74 -35.22 -6.28
N VAL A 3 -47.49 -35.24 -5.79
CA VAL A 3 -46.82 -34.40 -4.75
C VAL A 3 -45.40 -35.00 -4.61
N GLY A 4 -44.25 -34.31 -4.63
CA GLY A 4 -43.90 -32.90 -4.52
C GLY A 4 -43.03 -32.69 -3.26
N VAL A 5 -41.74 -32.33 -3.44
CA VAL A 5 -40.70 -31.70 -2.56
C VAL A 5 -39.36 -32.44 -2.68
N GLY A 6 -38.17 -31.86 -2.81
CA GLY A 6 -37.66 -30.48 -2.84
C GLY A 6 -36.12 -30.58 -2.82
N ALA A 7 -35.42 -29.76 -3.62
CA ALA A 7 -33.96 -29.80 -3.79
C ALA A 7 -33.19 -29.35 -2.54
N VAL A 8 -31.95 -29.84 -2.38
CA VAL A 8 -30.91 -29.16 -1.57
C VAL A 8 -29.74 -28.84 -2.49
N ALA A 9 -29.61 -27.56 -2.81
CA ALA A 9 -28.47 -26.99 -3.52
C ALA A 9 -27.25 -26.98 -2.59
N LEU A 10 -26.10 -27.43 -3.09
CA LEU A 10 -24.82 -27.26 -2.42
C LEU A 10 -24.37 -25.80 -2.58
N ILE A 11 -24.39 -25.09 -1.46
CA ILE A 11 -23.60 -23.91 -1.09
C ILE A 11 -22.47 -23.52 -2.06
N GLY A 12 -22.76 -22.58 -2.95
CA GLY A 12 -21.76 -21.77 -3.64
C GLY A 12 -21.38 -20.57 -2.76
N GLY A 13 -20.18 -20.59 -2.19
CA GLY A 13 -19.64 -19.51 -1.36
C GLY A 13 -18.42 -18.84 -2.00
N ALA A 14 -18.49 -17.52 -2.15
CA ALA A 14 -17.37 -16.58 -2.12
C ALA A 14 -16.33 -16.52 -3.26
N VAL A 15 -16.69 -16.80 -4.53
CA VAL A 15 -15.78 -16.56 -5.68
C VAL A 15 -16.25 -15.50 -6.70
N HIS A 16 -17.35 -14.78 -6.49
CA HIS A 16 -17.98 -13.99 -7.58
C HIS A 16 -18.08 -12.46 -7.41
N GLU A 17 -17.30 -11.84 -6.53
CA GLU A 17 -17.30 -10.36 -6.39
C GLU A 17 -15.99 -9.68 -6.84
N TRP A 18 -14.92 -10.46 -7.02
CA TRP A 18 -13.58 -9.99 -7.41
C TRP A 18 -13.47 -9.57 -8.90
N ASP A 19 -14.26 -10.16 -9.79
CA ASP A 19 -14.13 -10.01 -11.26
C ASP A 19 -14.74 -8.73 -11.83
N LYS A 20 -15.48 -7.95 -11.05
CA LYS A 20 -16.26 -6.81 -11.58
C LYS A 20 -15.41 -5.56 -11.87
N HIS A 21 -14.19 -5.48 -11.34
CA HIS A 21 -13.32 -4.31 -11.50
C HIS A 21 -11.98 -4.62 -12.17
N PHE A 22 -11.53 -5.87 -12.14
CA PHE A 22 -10.20 -6.25 -12.61
C PHE A 22 -10.33 -7.41 -13.58
N GLY A 23 -10.25 -7.15 -14.89
CA GLY A 23 -10.19 -8.18 -15.94
C GLY A 23 -8.89 -9.00 -15.94
N GLY A 24 -8.43 -9.43 -14.76
CA GLY A 24 -7.19 -10.17 -14.53
C GLY A 24 -7.39 -11.68 -14.45
N ASN A 25 -6.36 -12.43 -14.84
CA ASN A 25 -6.35 -13.89 -14.88
C ASN A 25 -6.44 -14.50 -13.46
N PRO A 26 -7.45 -15.35 -13.15
CA PRO A 26 -7.61 -16.01 -11.85
C PRO A 26 -6.39 -16.84 -11.39
N GLN A 27 -5.52 -17.26 -12.31
CA GLN A 27 -4.37 -18.12 -11.99
C GLN A 27 -3.22 -17.42 -11.26
N GLN A 28 -3.14 -16.08 -11.28
CA GLN A 28 -2.08 -15.35 -10.56
C GLN A 28 -2.42 -15.06 -9.09
N HIS A 29 -3.67 -15.30 -8.68
CA HIS A 29 -4.15 -15.10 -7.31
C HIS A 29 -3.75 -16.25 -6.35
N ASN A 30 -3.16 -17.32 -6.90
CA ASN A 30 -2.94 -18.59 -6.22
C ASN A 30 -1.47 -19.03 -6.19
N ASN A 31 -0.51 -18.15 -6.46
CA ASN A 31 0.88 -18.47 -6.15
C ASN A 31 1.17 -18.08 -4.70
N PRO A 32 1.10 -19.03 -3.74
CA PRO A 32 1.67 -18.75 -2.44
C PRO A 32 3.15 -18.42 -2.65
N PRO A 33 3.66 -17.33 -2.07
CA PRO A 33 5.08 -17.05 -2.15
C PRO A 33 5.87 -18.26 -1.64
N PRO A 34 7.09 -18.50 -2.13
CA PRO A 34 8.01 -19.44 -1.47
C PRO A 34 8.00 -19.14 0.02
N GLN A 35 7.86 -20.19 0.83
CA GLN A 35 7.58 -20.15 2.27
C GLN A 35 8.15 -18.88 2.93
N GLN A 36 7.23 -18.03 3.42
CA GLN A 36 7.57 -16.74 4.01
C GLN A 36 8.73 -16.94 5.02
N PRO A 37 9.85 -16.22 4.88
CA PRO A 37 10.94 -16.38 5.82
C PRO A 37 10.45 -15.98 7.21
N PRO A 38 10.86 -16.70 8.27
CA PRO A 38 10.37 -16.49 9.62
C PRO A 38 10.58 -15.03 10.04
N HIS A 39 9.45 -14.32 10.10
CA HIS A 39 9.04 -13.10 10.81
C HIS A 39 10.00 -11.97 11.21
N GLN A 40 11.30 -12.04 10.99
CA GLN A 40 12.17 -10.92 11.24
C GLN A 40 13.07 -10.77 10.03
N HIS A 41 12.84 -9.68 9.30
CA HIS A 41 13.76 -9.12 8.33
C HIS A 41 13.71 -9.64 6.89
N TRP A 42 12.52 -9.71 6.26
CA TRP A 42 12.46 -9.88 4.80
C TRP A 42 13.28 -8.83 4.03
N TRP A 43 13.47 -7.64 4.62
CA TRP A 43 14.36 -6.58 4.11
C TRP A 43 15.86 -6.83 4.35
N GLN A 44 16.24 -7.81 5.19
CA GLN A 44 17.62 -8.32 5.31
C GLN A 44 17.89 -9.48 4.36
N ASN A 45 16.95 -9.84 3.46
CA ASN A 45 17.18 -10.89 2.49
C ASN A 45 18.36 -10.51 1.56
N PRO A 46 19.49 -11.23 1.59
CA PRO A 46 20.69 -10.90 0.80
C PRO A 46 20.51 -11.11 -0.71
N GLN A 47 19.38 -11.69 -1.14
CA GLN A 47 18.99 -11.81 -2.55
C GLN A 47 18.28 -10.56 -3.08
N LEU A 48 17.96 -9.59 -2.22
CA LEU A 48 17.47 -8.28 -2.64
C LEU A 48 18.66 -7.36 -2.96
N PRO A 49 18.49 -6.35 -3.84
CA PRO A 49 19.53 -5.36 -4.10
C PRO A 49 20.08 -4.84 -2.77
N ASN A 50 21.41 -4.84 -2.60
CA ASN A 50 22.04 -4.37 -1.37
C ASN A 50 21.65 -2.91 -1.15
N PHE A 51 20.72 -2.70 -0.24
CA PHE A 51 20.02 -1.43 -0.16
C PHE A 51 20.90 -0.30 0.44
N GLY A 52 22.07 -0.63 0.99
CA GLY A 52 22.87 0.23 1.86
C GLY A 52 22.61 -0.06 3.35
N PRO A 53 23.28 0.63 4.29
CA PRO A 53 22.94 0.54 5.70
C PRO A 53 21.59 1.23 5.98
N PRO A 54 20.77 0.72 6.91
CA PRO A 54 19.55 1.40 7.36
C PRO A 54 19.87 2.81 7.87
N LEU A 55 18.92 3.74 7.73
CA LEU A 55 19.10 5.10 8.27
C LEU A 55 19.38 5.04 9.79
N PRO A 56 20.27 5.90 10.33
CA PRO A 56 20.48 6.00 11.76
C PRO A 56 19.15 6.24 12.50
N GLN A 57 18.97 5.58 13.64
CA GLN A 57 17.73 5.59 14.42
C GLN A 57 17.21 7.01 14.77
N GLN A 58 18.11 8.01 14.80
CA GLN A 58 17.76 9.42 14.99
C GLN A 58 16.98 10.03 13.79
N GLN A 59 17.27 9.62 12.55
CA GLN A 59 16.52 10.02 11.36
C GLN A 59 15.22 9.24 11.20
N GLN A 60 15.18 8.00 11.70
CA GLN A 60 13.92 7.27 11.85
C GLN A 60 13.00 8.10 12.77
N ASN A 61 13.44 8.45 13.98
CA ASN A 61 12.68 9.23 14.99
C ASN A 61 12.10 10.57 14.52
N GLN A 62 12.73 11.27 13.57
CA GLN A 62 12.19 12.52 13.01
C GLN A 62 10.94 12.32 12.14
N SER A 63 10.68 11.09 11.69
CA SER A 63 9.42 10.72 11.03
C SER A 63 8.28 10.35 12.00
N HIS A 64 8.52 10.30 13.33
CA HIS A 64 7.57 9.80 14.35
C HIS A 64 6.83 10.89 15.12
N HIS A 65 6.77 12.13 14.64
CA HIS A 65 5.96 13.15 15.33
C HIS A 65 4.49 12.73 15.31
N SER A 66 4.03 12.24 16.47
CA SER A 66 2.80 11.47 16.71
C SER A 66 1.55 12.34 16.84
N GLN A 67 1.62 13.59 16.45
CA GLN A 67 0.54 14.55 16.61
C GLN A 67 0.36 15.30 15.29
N PHE A 68 -0.64 14.85 14.53
CA PHE A 68 -1.27 15.71 13.54
C PHE A 68 -1.80 16.93 14.30
N PRO A 69 -1.54 18.17 13.85
CA PRO A 69 -2.45 19.25 14.20
C PRO A 69 -3.85 18.90 13.64
N PRO A 70 -4.94 19.34 14.30
CA PRO A 70 -6.27 19.23 13.71
C PRO A 70 -6.27 19.86 12.31
N PHE A 71 -7.15 19.35 11.45
CA PHE A 71 -7.30 19.52 9.99
C PHE A 71 -6.98 20.88 9.32
N ALA A 72 -6.73 21.98 10.03
CA ALA A 72 -6.60 23.34 9.51
C ALA A 72 -5.16 23.90 9.39
N ALA A 73 -4.09 23.14 9.69
CA ALA A 73 -2.76 23.73 9.88
C ALA A 73 -1.78 23.66 8.69
N PHE A 74 -2.18 23.19 7.51
CA PHE A 74 -1.29 23.17 6.33
C PHE A 74 -1.39 24.46 5.48
N SER A 75 -1.24 25.62 6.12
CA SER A 75 -0.92 26.87 5.41
C SER A 75 0.60 27.04 5.38
N GLY A 76 1.31 26.24 4.58
CA GLY A 76 2.78 26.25 4.60
C GLY A 76 3.48 25.45 3.50
N GLY A 77 3.56 26.04 2.30
CA GLY A 77 4.77 25.94 1.46
C GLY A 77 4.85 24.84 0.40
N VAL A 78 3.93 23.88 0.34
CA VAL A 78 3.66 23.14 -0.90
C VAL A 78 2.26 23.53 -1.30
N GLY A 79 2.06 23.97 -2.55
CA GLY A 79 0.73 24.37 -3.04
C GLY A 79 -0.31 23.36 -2.60
N GLU A 80 -1.44 23.86 -2.08
CA GLU A 80 -2.55 23.07 -1.54
C GLU A 80 -2.83 21.90 -2.48
N ILE A 81 -2.48 20.67 -2.06
CA ILE A 81 -2.69 19.48 -2.89
C ILE A 81 -4.17 19.13 -2.78
N THR A 82 -5.00 19.79 -3.58
CA THR A 82 -6.46 19.59 -3.63
C THR A 82 -6.84 18.33 -4.41
N GLY A 83 -6.02 17.28 -4.39
CA GLY A 83 -6.23 16.07 -5.20
C GLY A 83 -5.16 15.00 -5.02
N PRO A 84 -5.16 13.95 -5.86
CA PRO A 84 -4.44 12.69 -5.63
C PRO A 84 -2.91 12.73 -5.53
N GLY A 85 -2.23 13.89 -5.52
CA GLY A 85 -0.77 13.98 -5.51
C GLY A 85 -0.11 13.62 -6.87
N ALA A 86 1.20 13.85 -7.00
CA ALA A 86 1.94 13.61 -8.24
C ALA A 86 2.15 12.13 -8.53
N CYS A 87 1.88 11.70 -9.77
CA CYS A 87 1.98 10.32 -10.23
C CYS A 87 3.17 10.13 -11.20
N PRO A 88 3.93 9.02 -11.10
CA PRO A 88 5.07 8.75 -11.99
C PRO A 88 4.69 8.39 -13.44
N SER A 89 3.40 8.34 -13.78
CA SER A 89 2.95 8.01 -15.14
C SER A 89 3.42 9.04 -16.18
N GLY A 90 3.67 10.28 -15.77
CA GLY A 90 4.32 11.31 -16.58
C GLY A 90 4.40 12.68 -15.88
N PRO A 91 5.10 13.66 -16.47
CA PRO A 91 5.20 15.01 -15.91
C PRO A 91 3.82 15.66 -15.71
N GLY A 92 3.59 16.23 -14.53
CA GLY A 92 2.34 16.91 -14.18
C GLY A 92 1.11 16.00 -14.06
N LYS A 93 1.27 14.67 -14.11
CA LYS A 93 0.16 13.73 -13.92
C LYS A 93 -0.16 13.55 -12.44
N VAL A 94 -1.44 13.33 -12.16
CA VAL A 94 -1.94 12.96 -10.83
C VAL A 94 -2.37 11.50 -10.81
N HIS A 95 -2.51 10.93 -9.62
CA HIS A 95 -2.96 9.55 -9.48
C HIS A 95 -4.42 9.38 -9.96
N ASP A 96 -4.68 8.27 -10.66
CA ASP A 96 -6.02 7.92 -11.16
C ASP A 96 -6.66 6.91 -10.21
N LEU A 97 -7.65 7.38 -9.46
CA LEU A 97 -8.27 6.65 -8.35
C LEU A 97 -9.65 6.09 -8.74
N GLY A 98 -10.10 6.27 -9.98
CA GLY A 98 -11.50 6.06 -10.39
C GLY A 98 -11.98 4.60 -10.30
N GLN A 99 -11.05 3.64 -10.26
CA GLN A 99 -11.35 2.20 -10.18
C GLN A 99 -10.96 1.59 -8.83
N SER A 100 -10.69 2.43 -7.83
CA SER A 100 -10.24 1.98 -6.54
C SER A 100 -11.39 1.72 -5.56
N TRP A 101 -11.25 0.66 -4.78
CA TRP A 101 -11.93 0.52 -3.49
C TRP A 101 -11.54 1.63 -2.51
N ASN A 102 -12.27 1.78 -1.41
CA ASN A 102 -11.84 2.60 -0.28
C ASN A 102 -11.11 1.72 0.75
N TYR A 103 -9.79 1.75 0.73
CA TYR A 103 -8.97 0.97 1.66
C TYR A 103 -8.86 1.65 3.02
N ASN A 104 -8.72 0.82 4.04
CA ASN A 104 -8.51 1.22 5.42
C ASN A 104 -7.11 0.77 5.87
N VAL A 105 -6.32 1.70 6.42
CA VAL A 105 -4.99 1.43 6.95
C VAL A 105 -4.92 1.77 8.43
N GLN A 106 -4.47 0.81 9.23
CA GLN A 106 -4.34 1.01 10.67
C GLN A 106 -3.14 1.91 11.00
N PHE A 107 -3.29 2.76 12.01
CA PHE A 107 -2.26 3.72 12.42
C PHE A 107 -2.24 3.91 13.93
N ASN A 108 -1.07 4.28 14.47
CA ASN A 108 -0.85 4.60 15.89
C ASN A 108 -1.34 3.51 16.88
N VAL A 109 -1.36 2.26 16.42
CA VAL A 109 -1.75 1.07 17.20
C VAL A 109 -0.50 0.25 17.55
N PRO A 110 -0.34 -0.20 18.81
CA PRO A 110 0.80 -1.03 19.19
C PRO A 110 0.90 -2.29 18.33
N VAL A 111 2.13 -2.66 17.99
CA VAL A 111 2.42 -3.96 17.39
C VAL A 111 2.13 -5.04 18.42
N SER A 112 1.31 -6.02 18.05
CA SER A 112 0.90 -7.12 18.92
C SER A 112 1.25 -8.49 18.34
N THR A 113 1.62 -8.56 17.05
CA THR A 113 2.01 -9.82 16.41
C THR A 113 3.21 -9.66 15.49
N ALA A 114 3.88 -10.77 15.22
CA ALA A 114 5.03 -10.83 14.32
C ALA A 114 4.67 -10.64 12.83
N ALA A 115 3.38 -10.69 12.49
CA ALA A 115 2.87 -10.49 11.13
C ALA A 115 2.60 -9.01 10.79
N GLN A 116 3.03 -8.09 11.66
CA GLN A 116 2.75 -6.66 11.51
C GLN A 116 4.04 -5.89 11.22
N GLN A 117 4.00 -5.06 10.20
CA GLN A 117 5.08 -4.13 9.87
C GLN A 117 4.64 -2.69 10.14
N VAL A 118 5.45 -1.95 10.88
CA VAL A 118 5.27 -0.52 11.17
C VAL A 118 6.25 0.33 10.37
N ASP A 119 6.22 1.64 10.60
CA ASP A 119 7.02 2.65 9.92
C ASP A 119 6.62 2.86 8.46
N TRP A 120 5.36 2.53 8.15
CA TRP A 120 4.70 2.96 6.94
C TRP A 120 4.22 4.41 7.14
N ARG A 121 4.42 5.24 6.12
CA ARG A 121 4.21 6.68 6.14
C ARG A 121 3.52 7.16 4.88
N MET A 122 2.77 8.23 5.01
CA MET A 122 2.22 8.98 3.90
C MET A 122 3.21 10.08 3.49
N CYS A 123 3.52 10.15 2.20
CA CYS A 123 4.33 11.24 1.67
C CYS A 123 3.44 12.45 1.35
N ARG A 124 3.67 13.61 1.98
CA ARG A 124 2.82 14.80 1.79
C ARG A 124 2.94 15.46 0.41
N LYS A 125 3.88 15.02 -0.45
CA LYS A 125 4.11 15.56 -1.81
C LYS A 125 3.40 14.78 -2.90
N CYS A 126 3.32 13.46 -2.77
CA CYS A 126 2.70 12.57 -3.75
C CYS A 126 1.59 11.69 -3.17
N LEU A 127 1.32 11.81 -1.86
CA LEU A 127 0.27 11.11 -1.12
C LEU A 127 0.41 9.57 -1.07
N VAL A 128 1.51 9.04 -1.59
CA VAL A 128 1.80 7.59 -1.63
C VAL A 128 2.23 7.07 -0.26
N MET A 129 1.76 5.85 0.06
CA MET A 129 2.24 5.06 1.19
C MET A 129 3.66 4.55 0.93
N ASN A 130 4.62 4.90 1.79
CA ASN A 130 6.01 4.48 1.73
C ASN A 130 6.53 3.97 3.07
N TRP A 131 7.48 3.05 3.05
CA TRP A 131 8.07 2.47 4.25
C TRP A 131 9.41 3.13 4.59
N THR A 132 9.54 3.63 5.82
CA THR A 132 10.74 4.33 6.31
C THR A 132 11.64 3.48 7.19
N GLY A 133 11.25 2.25 7.54
CA GLY A 133 12.04 1.38 8.40
C GLY A 133 13.40 0.98 7.81
N TYR A 134 13.56 1.16 6.50
CA TYR A 134 14.82 0.96 5.79
C TYR A 134 15.49 2.29 5.39
N GLY A 135 14.74 3.19 4.77
CA GLY A 135 15.19 4.51 4.36
C GLY A 135 14.08 5.27 3.64
N ILE A 136 14.39 6.43 3.05
CA ILE A 136 13.40 7.25 2.34
C ILE A 136 13.62 7.15 0.83
N GLY A 137 12.70 6.48 0.12
CA GLY A 137 12.81 6.23 -1.32
C GLY A 137 12.55 7.45 -2.22
N PRO A 138 12.87 7.34 -3.53
CA PRO A 138 12.51 8.32 -4.56
C PRO A 138 11.01 8.66 -4.62
N CYS A 139 10.70 9.95 -4.82
CA CYS A 139 9.35 10.50 -4.90
C CYS A 139 8.96 10.91 -6.32
N ALA A 140 7.71 10.69 -6.69
CA ALA A 140 7.16 11.09 -7.99
C ALA A 140 7.18 12.61 -8.22
N SER A 141 7.11 13.41 -7.15
CA SER A 141 7.26 14.88 -7.20
C SER A 141 8.73 15.33 -7.33
N GLY A 142 9.67 14.39 -7.44
CA GLY A 142 11.11 14.65 -7.41
C GLY A 142 11.72 14.56 -6.01
N GLY A 143 13.01 14.23 -5.97
CA GLY A 143 13.76 14.00 -4.73
C GLY A 143 13.30 12.74 -3.97
N ARG A 144 13.36 12.79 -2.64
CA ARG A 144 12.92 11.71 -1.73
C ARG A 144 11.54 11.99 -1.15
N HIS A 145 10.82 10.98 -0.66
CA HIS A 145 9.54 11.18 0.03
C HIS A 145 9.66 12.17 1.20
N ASP A 146 8.62 12.99 1.42
CA ASP A 146 8.51 13.90 2.55
C ASP A 146 7.39 13.41 3.45
N ASN A 147 7.76 12.83 4.59
CA ASN A 147 6.84 12.18 5.51
C ASN A 147 6.46 13.08 6.70
N HIS A 148 6.77 14.38 6.63
CA HIS A 148 6.44 15.32 7.69
C HIS A 148 4.94 15.36 7.94
N GLY A 149 4.54 15.17 9.20
CA GLY A 149 3.14 15.14 9.61
C GLY A 149 2.43 13.81 9.35
N SER A 150 3.09 12.76 8.85
CA SER A 150 2.46 11.45 8.66
C SER A 150 2.19 10.74 10.00
N HIS A 151 1.07 10.00 10.09
CA HIS A 151 0.92 8.95 11.11
C HIS A 151 1.99 7.84 10.95
N ASN A 152 2.12 6.98 11.96
CA ASN A 152 2.83 5.71 11.81
C ASN A 152 1.81 4.61 11.48
N TYR A 153 1.78 4.20 10.22
CA TYR A 153 0.87 3.17 9.74
C TYR A 153 1.46 1.78 9.97
N ARG A 154 0.55 0.81 10.11
CA ARG A 154 0.84 -0.60 10.26
C ARG A 154 0.17 -1.39 9.13
N LEU A 155 0.94 -2.26 8.48
CA LEU A 155 0.43 -3.22 7.50
C LEU A 155 0.62 -4.65 8.02
N ASP A 156 -0.38 -5.48 7.78
CA ASP A 156 -0.43 -6.84 8.30
C ASP A 156 -0.25 -7.83 7.14
N SER A 157 0.64 -8.81 7.28
CA SER A 157 0.82 -9.91 6.32
C SER A 157 -0.06 -11.13 6.62
N GLY A 158 -1.08 -10.96 7.46
CA GLY A 158 -2.02 -12.00 7.91
C GLY A 158 -3.11 -12.32 6.88
N PRO A 159 -4.06 -13.22 7.17
CA PRO A 159 -5.05 -13.72 6.19
C PRO A 159 -6.11 -12.70 5.78
N ASN A 160 -6.29 -11.61 6.51
CA ASN A 160 -7.38 -10.65 6.29
C ASN A 160 -7.08 -9.66 5.15
N GLY A 161 -8.12 -9.05 4.58
CA GLY A 161 -8.02 -8.03 3.54
C GLY A 161 -7.59 -8.52 2.16
N GLN A 162 -7.66 -7.62 1.17
CA GLN A 162 -7.21 -7.88 -0.19
C GLN A 162 -5.71 -8.17 -0.22
N LYS A 163 -5.31 -9.21 -0.94
CA LYS A 163 -3.90 -9.66 -1.12
C LYS A 163 -3.19 -8.96 -2.28
N ASN A 164 -1.94 -9.33 -2.49
CA ASN A 164 -1.03 -8.82 -3.51
C ASN A 164 -0.56 -7.37 -3.31
N TRP A 165 -0.63 -6.84 -2.09
CA TRP A 165 0.01 -5.57 -1.77
C TRP A 165 1.45 -5.81 -1.37
N ARG A 166 2.38 -5.19 -2.11
CA ARG A 166 3.81 -5.47 -2.03
C ARG A 166 4.61 -4.19 -1.92
N PHE A 167 5.68 -4.25 -1.15
CA PHE A 167 6.73 -3.23 -1.14
C PHE A 167 7.47 -3.20 -2.48
N CYS A 168 7.75 -2.00 -2.99
CA CYS A 168 8.62 -1.79 -4.14
C CYS A 168 10.05 -1.49 -3.68
N ASN A 169 11.01 -2.29 -4.10
CA ASN A 169 12.42 -2.18 -3.69
C ASN A 169 13.19 -1.00 -4.32
N LYS A 170 12.61 -0.29 -5.30
CA LYS A 170 13.21 0.89 -5.96
C LYS A 170 12.77 2.22 -5.35
N CYS A 171 11.51 2.33 -4.96
CA CYS A 171 10.91 3.59 -4.46
C CYS A 171 10.36 3.51 -3.03
N TYR A 172 10.45 2.32 -2.43
CA TYR A 172 10.05 2.01 -1.06
C TYR A 172 8.56 2.23 -0.77
N SER A 173 7.73 2.26 -1.82
CA SER A 173 6.28 2.43 -1.70
C SER A 173 5.54 1.10 -1.70
N LEU A 174 4.33 1.09 -1.14
CA LEU A 174 3.39 -0.01 -1.29
C LEU A 174 2.72 0.07 -2.68
N GLY A 175 2.66 -1.05 -3.39
CA GLY A 175 1.98 -1.16 -4.68
C GLY A 175 1.26 -2.50 -4.83
N PHE A 176 0.23 -2.51 -5.67
CA PHE A 176 -0.56 -3.69 -5.98
C PHE A 176 0.11 -4.51 -7.08
N ASN A 177 0.44 -5.76 -6.79
CA ASN A 177 1.09 -6.73 -7.68
C ASN A 177 0.09 -7.80 -8.18
N GLY A 178 -1.20 -7.47 -8.24
CA GLY A 178 -2.24 -8.34 -8.78
C GLY A 178 -2.61 -8.04 -10.24
N HIS A 179 -2.04 -6.98 -10.83
CA HIS A 179 -2.25 -6.59 -12.22
C HIS A 179 -1.01 -6.86 -13.08
N ASN A 180 -1.19 -7.16 -14.37
CA ASN A 180 -0.07 -7.47 -15.28
C ASN A 180 0.83 -6.25 -15.55
N ASP A 181 0.27 -5.05 -15.54
CA ASP A 181 1.03 -3.80 -15.60
C ASP A 181 1.35 -3.33 -14.18
N LEU A 182 2.64 -3.27 -13.85
CA LEU A 182 3.16 -2.82 -12.55
C LEU A 182 3.30 -1.30 -12.47
N GLY A 183 3.12 -0.56 -13.56
CA GLY A 183 3.21 0.90 -13.60
C GLY A 183 4.63 1.46 -13.48
N LYS A 184 4.80 2.73 -13.86
CA LYS A 184 6.10 3.43 -13.81
C LYS A 184 6.53 3.70 -12.37
N CYS A 185 7.81 3.49 -12.10
CA CYS A 185 8.40 3.70 -10.78
C CYS A 185 9.21 5.01 -10.72
N PRO A 186 9.08 5.83 -9.66
CA PRO A 186 9.96 6.98 -9.42
C PRO A 186 11.45 6.62 -9.27
N GLY A 187 11.75 5.37 -8.92
CA GLY A 187 13.12 4.83 -8.88
C GLY A 187 13.65 4.37 -10.24
N GLY A 188 12.88 4.53 -11.32
CA GLY A 188 13.23 4.13 -12.67
C GLY A 188 12.59 2.80 -13.10
N GLY A 189 12.22 2.70 -14.39
CA GLY A 189 11.55 1.53 -14.96
C GLY A 189 10.16 1.29 -14.36
N VAL A 190 9.81 0.02 -14.16
CA VAL A 190 8.57 -0.42 -13.49
C VAL A 190 8.82 -0.82 -12.04
N HIS A 191 7.75 -0.86 -11.22
CA HIS A 191 7.79 -1.31 -9.84
C HIS A 191 8.33 -2.75 -9.73
N GLU A 192 9.07 -3.03 -8.65
CA GLU A 192 9.73 -4.32 -8.43
C GLU A 192 9.53 -4.80 -6.99
N HIS A 193 8.92 -5.98 -6.86
CA HIS A 193 8.34 -6.47 -5.62
C HIS A 193 9.05 -7.71 -5.05
N GLY A 194 10.23 -8.03 -5.59
CA GLY A 194 11.02 -9.18 -5.16
C GLY A 194 11.23 -9.20 -3.64
N GLY A 195 11.03 -10.36 -3.03
CA GLY A 195 11.22 -10.62 -1.58
C GLY A 195 10.34 -9.81 -0.63
N SER A 196 9.37 -9.02 -1.13
CA SER A 196 8.37 -8.37 -0.29
C SER A 196 7.46 -9.39 0.37
N TRP A 197 7.07 -9.11 1.62
CA TRP A 197 5.85 -9.69 2.18
C TRP A 197 4.62 -9.40 1.31
N ASP A 198 3.59 -10.22 1.50
CA ASP A 198 2.26 -9.98 0.94
C ASP A 198 1.37 -9.38 2.02
N PHE A 199 1.07 -8.08 1.88
CA PHE A 199 0.25 -7.36 2.84
C PHE A 199 -1.24 -7.51 2.48
N GLY A 200 -2.07 -7.65 3.50
CA GLY A 200 -3.52 -7.55 3.39
C GLY A 200 -3.99 -6.13 3.64
N LEU A 201 -4.75 -5.54 2.71
CA LEU A 201 -5.42 -4.26 2.96
C LEU A 201 -6.92 -4.48 3.17
N LEU A 202 -7.42 -3.97 4.29
CA LEU A 202 -8.84 -3.89 4.57
C LEU A 202 -9.49 -2.84 3.67
N HIS A 203 -10.76 -3.00 3.33
CA HIS A 203 -11.52 -2.03 2.55
C HIS A 203 -12.98 -1.94 3.00
N ASP A 204 -13.65 -0.86 2.60
CA ASP A 204 -15.08 -0.62 2.78
C ASP A 204 -15.58 -0.62 4.24
N GLY A 205 -14.80 -0.05 5.15
CA GLY A 205 -15.28 0.34 6.50
C GLY A 205 -14.69 -0.47 7.66
N GLU A 206 -13.74 -1.36 7.39
CA GLU A 206 -13.09 -2.17 8.41
C GLU A 206 -11.88 -1.45 9.03
N GLY A 207 -12.12 -0.50 9.94
CA GLY A 207 -11.16 0.01 10.95
C GLY A 207 -9.86 0.67 10.46
N GLY A 208 -9.44 1.75 11.12
CA GLY A 208 -8.24 2.53 10.74
C GLY A 208 -8.58 3.73 9.86
N GLN A 209 -7.57 4.38 9.30
CA GLN A 209 -7.77 5.53 8.43
C GLN A 209 -8.29 5.04 7.07
N ASP A 210 -9.43 5.56 6.64
CA ASP A 210 -9.99 5.33 5.31
C ASP A 210 -9.33 6.26 4.27
N ARG A 211 -9.88 6.33 3.06
CA ARG A 211 -9.44 7.22 1.96
C ARG A 211 -8.10 6.85 1.35
N TRP A 212 -7.67 5.62 1.56
CA TRP A 212 -6.59 5.03 0.80
C TRP A 212 -7.15 4.41 -0.47
N LYS A 213 -6.51 4.71 -1.59
CA LYS A 213 -6.93 4.32 -2.93
C LYS A 213 -5.76 3.70 -3.69
N TRP A 214 -6.07 2.71 -4.49
CA TRP A 214 -5.20 2.21 -5.53
C TRP A 214 -5.18 3.19 -6.72
N CYS A 215 -4.00 3.44 -7.27
CA CYS A 215 -3.86 4.20 -8.51
C CYS A 215 -3.76 3.27 -9.72
N LEU A 216 -4.66 3.41 -10.69
CA LEU A 216 -4.67 2.62 -11.93
C LEU A 216 -3.37 2.75 -12.74
N ASN A 217 -2.79 3.95 -12.78
CA ASN A 217 -1.67 4.25 -13.67
C ASN A 217 -0.29 3.85 -13.11
N CYS A 218 -0.15 3.71 -11.79
CA CYS A 218 1.14 3.38 -11.16
C CYS A 218 1.05 2.26 -10.12
N GLN A 219 -0.13 1.69 -9.89
CA GLN A 219 -0.39 0.59 -8.97
C GLN A 219 -0.16 0.90 -7.47
N GLN A 220 0.30 2.10 -7.12
CA GLN A 220 0.60 2.47 -5.73
C GLN A 220 -0.66 2.67 -4.88
N LEU A 221 -0.52 2.45 -3.57
CA LEU A 221 -1.50 2.90 -2.58
C LEU A 221 -1.29 4.40 -2.29
N VAL A 222 -2.34 5.18 -2.46
CA VAL A 222 -2.34 6.65 -2.46
C VAL A 222 -3.46 7.15 -1.57
N PHE A 223 -3.19 8.13 -0.72
CA PHE A 223 -4.23 8.83 0.02
C PHE A 223 -4.94 9.82 -0.93
N ASP A 224 -6.27 9.82 -0.97
CA ASP A 224 -7.02 10.59 -1.99
C ASP A 224 -7.08 12.12 -1.77
N GLY A 225 -6.44 12.61 -0.71
CA GLY A 225 -6.22 14.04 -0.45
C GLY A 225 -7.05 14.58 0.70
N TRP A 226 -7.22 15.90 0.73
CA TRP A 226 -8.06 16.60 1.71
C TRP A 226 -9.20 17.26 0.94
N HIS A 227 -10.43 16.99 1.34
CA HIS A 227 -11.63 17.56 0.72
C HIS A 227 -12.66 17.88 1.78
#